data_AF-A0AAX3AAE1-F1
#
_entry.id   AF-A0AAX3AAE1-F1
#
_cell.length_a   1.000
_cell.length_b   1.000
_cell.length_c   1.000
_cell.angle_alpha   90.00
_cell.angle_beta   90.00
_cell.angle_gamma   90.00
#
_symmetry.space_group_name_H-M   'P 1'
#
loop_
_entity.id
_entity.type
_entity.pdbx_description
1 polymer ?
#
loop_
_entity_poly.entity_id
_entity_poly.type
_entity_poly.pdbx_seq_one_letter_code
_entity_poly.pdbx_strand_id
1 'polypeptide(L)'
;MEQLTWILLTYKVPPEPAARRVALWRKLKSVGAVYLQNGVCLLPETREHMRQLKMLENDAAEMGGETVLLVTKSLDQAQEDKVIARFKADRDDQYREFIGQCDVF
;
A
#
# COMPACT_ATOMS: atom_id res chain seq x y z
N MET A 1 3.80 13.00 -22.22
CA MET A 1 4.32 12.59 -20.91
C MET A 1 3.67 11.26 -20.60
N GLU A 2 4.46 10.23 -20.33
CA GLU A 2 3.89 8.95 -19.89
C GLU A 2 3.36 9.13 -18.47
N GLN A 3 2.06 8.89 -18.31
CA GLN A 3 1.37 9.02 -17.04
C GLN A 3 1.69 7.80 -16.17
N LEU A 4 2.02 7.99 -14.89
CA LEU A 4 2.31 6.87 -14.00
C LEU A 4 1.08 5.97 -13.86
N THR A 5 1.28 4.68 -14.12
CA THR A 5 0.28 3.65 -13.83
C THR A 5 0.46 3.15 -12.40
N TRP A 6 -0.66 2.88 -11.73
CA TRP A 6 -0.72 2.44 -10.35
C TRP A 6 -1.47 1.13 -10.22
N ILE A 7 -1.19 0.38 -9.17
CA ILE A 7 -1.96 -0.78 -8.75
C ILE A 7 -2.74 -0.37 -7.50
N LEU A 8 -4.06 -0.37 -7.61
CA LEU A 8 -4.99 -0.18 -6.52
C LEU A 8 -5.36 -1.53 -5.95
N LEU A 9 -5.14 -1.70 -4.65
CA LEU A 9 -5.66 -2.82 -3.87
C LEU A 9 -6.78 -2.29 -2.97
N THR A 10 -7.96 -2.86 -3.12
CA THR A 10 -8.99 -2.80 -2.08
C THR A 10 -9.01 -4.12 -1.34
N TYR A 11 -9.15 -4.09 -0.01
CA TYR A 11 -9.25 -5.29 0.80
C TYR A 11 -10.16 -5.10 1.99
N LYS A 12 -10.87 -6.17 2.35
CA LYS A 12 -11.72 -6.25 3.52
C LYS A 12 -11.46 -7.58 4.21
N VAL A 13 -11.01 -7.55 5.46
CA VAL A 13 -10.78 -8.75 6.27
C VAL A 13 -11.68 -8.75 7.49
N PRO A 14 -12.02 -9.94 8.06
CA PRO A 14 -12.80 -10.02 9.29
C PRO A 14 -12.22 -9.16 10.42
N PRO A 15 -13.07 -8.56 11.27
CA PRO A 15 -12.62 -7.68 12.34
C PRO A 15 -11.88 -8.45 13.45
N GLU A 16 -12.20 -9.75 13.62
CA GLU A 16 -11.57 -10.65 14.58
C GLU A 16 -10.97 -11.89 13.89
N PRO A 17 -9.81 -12.39 14.37
CA PRO A 17 -8.96 -11.78 15.40
C PRO A 17 -8.20 -10.55 14.87
N ALA A 18 -8.13 -9.47 15.65
CA ALA A 18 -7.50 -8.21 15.22
C ALA A 18 -6.03 -8.37 14.77
N ALA A 19 -5.31 -9.33 15.36
CA ALA A 19 -3.92 -9.65 15.03
C ALA A 19 -3.73 -9.96 13.54
N ARG A 20 -4.69 -10.67 12.92
CA ARG A 20 -4.68 -11.01 11.50
C ARG A 20 -4.71 -9.76 10.63
N ARG A 21 -5.66 -8.86 10.88
CA ARG A 21 -5.77 -7.57 10.16
C ARG A 21 -4.50 -6.72 10.31
N VAL A 22 -3.96 -6.64 11.53
CA VAL A 22 -2.73 -5.87 11.81
C VAL A 22 -1.54 -6.47 11.06
N ALA A 23 -1.41 -7.79 11.00
CA ALA A 23 -0.33 -8.45 10.25
C ALA A 23 -0.40 -8.14 8.75
N LEU A 24 -1.60 -8.22 8.14
CA LEU A 24 -1.78 -7.88 6.73
C LEU A 24 -1.44 -6.41 6.46
N TRP A 25 -1.91 -5.49 7.31
CA TRP A 25 -1.60 -4.07 7.22
C TRP A 25 -0.10 -3.79 7.31
N ARG A 26 0.61 -4.45 8.24
CA ARG A 26 2.07 -4.33 8.38
C ARG A 26 2.81 -4.81 7.12
N LYS A 27 2.39 -5.95 6.54
CA LYS A 27 2.96 -6.46 5.28
C LYS A 27 2.73 -5.48 4.11
N LEU A 28 1.53 -4.90 4.01
CA LEU A 28 1.24 -3.88 3.00
C LEU A 28 2.11 -2.63 3.19
N LYS A 29 2.29 -2.16 4.42
CA LYS A 29 3.18 -1.03 4.72
C LYS A 29 4.65 -1.34 4.44
N SER A 30 5.13 -2.59 4.63
CA SER A 30 6.52 -2.97 4.36
C SER A 30 6.84 -3.05 2.86
N VAL A 31 5.85 -3.35 2.00
CA VAL A 31 6.03 -3.30 0.54
C VAL A 31 5.91 -1.89 -0.04
N GLY A 32 5.74 -0.87 0.82
CA GLY A 32 5.64 0.52 0.40
C GLY A 32 4.25 0.99 0.00
N ALA A 33 3.20 0.23 0.35
CA ALA A 33 1.84 0.60 -0.04
C ALA A 33 1.38 1.89 0.67
N VAL A 34 0.84 2.80 -0.11
CA VAL A 34 0.29 4.08 0.38
C VAL A 34 -1.20 3.94 0.53
N TYR A 35 -1.72 4.23 1.72
CA TYR A 35 -3.14 4.12 1.99
C TYR A 35 -3.85 5.39 1.53
N LEU A 36 -4.86 5.25 0.69
CA LEU A 36 -5.81 6.32 0.36
C LEU A 36 -6.90 6.43 1.41
N GLN A 37 -7.41 5.27 1.84
CA GLN A 37 -8.44 5.09 2.86
C GLN A 37 -8.24 3.74 3.56
N ASN A 38 -9.00 3.47 4.62
CA ASN A 38 -8.96 2.16 5.27
C ASN A 38 -9.35 1.06 4.28
N GLY A 39 -8.49 0.04 4.15
CA GLY A 39 -8.71 -1.05 3.20
C GLY A 39 -8.45 -0.67 1.74
N VAL A 40 -7.92 0.52 1.44
CA VAL A 40 -7.65 0.98 0.07
C VAL A 40 -6.24 1.54 -0.01
N CYS A 41 -5.36 0.86 -0.75
CA CYS A 41 -3.97 1.29 -0.92
C CYS A 41 -3.50 1.25 -2.38
N LEU A 42 -2.46 2.03 -2.66
CA LEU A 42 -1.84 2.19 -3.97
C LEU A 42 -0.35 1.85 -3.93
N LEU A 43 0.13 1.30 -5.04
CA LEU A 43 1.54 1.09 -5.36
C LEU A 43 1.80 1.47 -6.82
N PRO A 44 3.00 1.96 -7.19
CA PRO A 44 3.37 2.10 -8.60
C PRO A 44 3.28 0.76 -9.34
N GLU A 45 2.87 0.76 -10.61
CA GLU A 45 2.83 -0.47 -11.39
C GLU A 45 4.24 -0.97 -11.69
N THR A 46 4.67 -2.00 -10.96
CA THR A 46 5.90 -2.75 -11.24
C THR A 46 5.63 -4.25 -11.15
N ARG A 47 6.47 -5.06 -11.81
CA ARG A 47 6.36 -6.52 -11.74
C ARG A 47 6.48 -7.04 -10.31
N GLU A 48 7.35 -6.44 -9.51
CA GLU A 48 7.56 -6.83 -8.12
C GLU A 48 6.36 -6.46 -7.25
N HIS A 49 5.82 -5.24 -7.38
CA HIS A 49 4.60 -4.85 -6.64
C HIS A 49 3.41 -5.73 -7.01
N MET A 50 3.21 -6.06 -8.30
CA MET A 50 2.17 -6.99 -8.73
C MET A 50 2.31 -8.35 -8.07
N ARG A 51 3.53 -8.91 -8.04
CA ARG A 51 3.80 -10.21 -7.42
C ARG A 51 3.51 -10.17 -5.92
N GLN A 52 4.01 -9.16 -5.22
CA GLN A 52 3.81 -9.01 -3.77
C GLN A 52 2.33 -8.83 -3.42
N LEU A 53 1.60 -8.02 -4.18
CA LEU A 53 0.17 -7.84 -3.99
C LEU A 53 -0.63 -9.12 -4.26
N LYS A 54 -0.23 -9.93 -5.25
CA LYS A 54 -0.83 -11.25 -5.48
C LYS A 54 -0.61 -12.22 -4.33
N MET A 55 0.55 -12.18 -3.70
CA MET A 55 0.78 -12.96 -2.47
C MET A 55 -0.11 -12.47 -1.32
N LEU A 56 -0.27 -11.15 -1.18
CA LEU A 56 -1.12 -10.55 -0.14
C LEU A 56 -2.62 -10.79 -0.37
N GLU A 57 -3.06 -10.87 -1.63
CA GLU A 57 -4.40 -11.31 -2.00
C GLU A 57 -4.67 -12.73 -1.49
N ASN A 58 -3.74 -13.67 -1.70
CA ASN A 58 -3.87 -15.02 -1.17
C ASN A 58 -3.89 -15.04 0.37
N ASP A 59 -2.96 -14.32 1.02
CA ASP A 59 -2.94 -14.19 2.48
C ASP A 59 -4.29 -13.68 3.01
N ALA A 60 -4.85 -12.64 2.38
CA ALA A 60 -6.14 -12.08 2.77
C ALA A 60 -7.30 -13.08 2.58
N ALA A 61 -7.28 -13.84 1.48
CA ALA A 61 -8.28 -14.88 1.22
C ALA A 61 -8.23 -16.03 2.25
N GLU A 62 -7.04 -16.49 2.63
CA GLU A 62 -6.85 -17.51 3.69
C GLU A 62 -7.40 -17.04 5.05
N MET A 63 -7.42 -15.73 5.26
CA MET A 63 -7.97 -15.10 6.46
C MET A 63 -9.49 -14.91 6.40
N GLY A 64 -10.17 -15.33 5.33
CA GLY A 64 -11.59 -15.12 5.09
C GLY A 64 -11.93 -13.69 4.66
N GLY A 65 -10.95 -12.97 4.12
CA GLY A 65 -11.13 -11.64 3.54
C GLY A 65 -11.37 -11.66 2.03
N GLU A 66 -11.71 -10.50 1.53
CA GLU A 66 -11.93 -10.23 0.11
C GLU A 66 -10.96 -9.16 -0.36
N THR A 67 -10.44 -9.30 -1.58
CA THR A 67 -9.54 -8.33 -2.21
C THR A 67 -9.92 -8.07 -3.65
N VAL A 68 -9.66 -6.85 -4.13
CA VAL A 68 -9.73 -6.51 -5.55
C VAL A 68 -8.46 -5.75 -5.94
N LEU A 69 -7.82 -6.20 -7.01
CA LEU A 69 -6.64 -5.58 -7.59
C LEU A 69 -6.99 -4.96 -8.94
N LEU A 70 -6.69 -3.67 -9.10
CA LEU A 70 -6.96 -2.91 -10.32
C LEU A 70 -5.71 -2.15 -10.75
N VAL A 71 -5.38 -2.23 -12.04
CA VAL A 71 -4.42 -1.32 -12.66
C VAL A 71 -5.16 -0.04 -13.02
N THR A 72 -4.68 1.11 -12.54
CA THR A 72 -5.36 2.40 -12.66
C THR A 72 -4.38 3.50 -13.07
N LYS A 73 -4.92 4.60 -13.59
CA LYS A 73 -4.19 5.82 -13.94
C LYS A 73 -4.86 7.00 -13.27
N SER A 74 -4.09 8.05 -13.01
CA SER A 74 -4.65 9.33 -12.56
C SER A 74 -5.50 9.96 -13.66
N LEU A 75 -6.59 10.62 -13.26
CA LEU A 75 -7.50 11.29 -14.20
C LEU A 75 -6.83 12.48 -14.91
N ASP A 76 -5.98 13.20 -14.19
CA ASP A 76 -5.24 14.36 -14.65
C ASP A 76 -3.94 14.52 -13.84
N GLN A 77 -3.10 15.49 -14.23
CA GLN A 77 -1.83 15.78 -13.55
C GLN A 77 -2.03 16.19 -12.09
N ALA A 78 -3.10 16.94 -11.76
CA ALA A 78 -3.35 17.37 -10.39
C ALA A 78 -3.69 16.19 -9.46
N GLN A 79 -4.36 15.16 -9.98
CA GLN A 79 -4.57 13.91 -9.23
C GLN A 79 -3.30 13.09 -9.08
N GLU A 80 -2.47 13.04 -10.12
CA GLU A 80 -1.15 12.40 -10.06
C GLU A 80 -0.25 13.05 -9.01
N ASP A 81 -0.17 14.37 -8.99
CA ASP A 81 0.63 15.12 -8.02
C ASP A 81 0.15 14.88 -6.58
N LYS A 82 -1.17 14.77 -6.35
CA LYS A 82 -1.72 14.41 -5.03
C LYS A 82 -1.29 13.02 -4.58
N VAL A 83 -1.35 12.03 -5.47
CA VAL A 83 -0.95 10.66 -5.14
C VAL A 83 0.55 10.59 -4.86
N ILE A 84 1.36 11.24 -5.69
CA ILE A 84 2.82 11.32 -5.51
C ILE A 84 3.17 12.03 -4.20
N ALA A 85 2.52 13.17 -3.89
CA ALA A 85 2.76 13.91 -2.66
C ALA A 85 2.46 13.05 -1.42
N ARG A 86 1.34 12.31 -1.45
CA ARG A 86 0.99 11.38 -0.38
C ARG A 86 1.97 10.22 -0.27
N PHE A 87 2.45 9.71 -1.41
CA PHE A 87 3.49 8.68 -1.42
C PHE A 87 4.79 9.16 -0.78
N LYS A 88 5.25 10.37 -1.16
CA LYS A 88 6.46 10.97 -0.58
C LYS A 88 6.31 11.20 0.92
N ALA A 89 5.18 11.76 1.38
CA ALA A 89 4.91 11.96 2.80
C ALA A 89 4.96 10.65 3.60
N ASP A 90 4.27 9.59 3.13
CA ASP A 90 4.27 8.27 3.77
C ASP A 90 5.67 7.64 3.82
N ARG A 91 6.55 7.93 2.84
CA ARG A 91 7.95 7.48 2.84
C ARG A 91 8.82 8.31 3.79
N ASP A 92 8.68 9.62 3.76
CA ASP A 92 9.47 10.54 4.59
C ASP A 92 9.23 10.31 6.08
N ASP A 93 8.01 9.93 6.47
CA ASP A 93 7.71 9.53 7.85
C ASP A 93 8.43 8.22 8.24
N GLN A 94 8.48 7.23 7.33
CA GLN A 94 9.23 5.99 7.56
C GLN A 94 10.75 6.22 7.63
N TYR A 95 11.30 7.10 6.78
CA TYR A 95 12.72 7.46 6.84
C TYR A 95 13.06 8.25 8.10
N ARG A 96 12.20 9.16 8.55
CA ARG A 96 12.40 9.89 9.82
C ARG A 96 12.40 8.96 11.03
N GLU A 97 11.53 7.95 11.04
CA GLU A 97 11.54 6.92 12.09
C GLU A 97 12.86 6.12 12.09
N PHE A 98 13.42 5.83 10.91
CA PHE A 98 14.70 5.13 10.78
C PHE A 98 15.89 5.96 11.24
N ILE A 99 15.97 7.24 10.86
CA ILE A 99 17.07 8.14 11.25
C ILE A 99 17.04 8.42 12.76
N GLY A 100 15.85 8.59 13.36
CA GLY A 100 15.72 8.78 14.81
C GLY A 100 16.22 7.59 15.65
N GLN A 101 16.32 6.39 15.07
CA GLN A 101 16.92 5.22 15.73
C GLN A 101 18.45 5.21 15.67
N CYS A 102 19.07 5.98 14.76
CA CYS A 102 20.52 6.10 14.68
C CYS A 102 21.09 7.09 15.70
N ASP A 103 20.30 8.05 16.21
CA ASP A 103 20.73 9.00 17.25
C ASP A 103 20.70 8.41 18.68
N VAL A 104 20.32 7.14 18.84
CA VAL A 104 20.21 6.45 20.14
C VAL A 104 21.39 5.48 20.37
N PHE A 105 22.43 5.52 19.55
CA PHE A 105 23.65 4.71 19.72
C PHE A 105 24.92 5.56 19.84
#